data_AF-A0A847XXX1-F1
#
_entry.id   AF-A0A847XXX1-F1
#
_cell.length_a   1.000
_cell.length_b   1.000
_cell.length_c   1.000
_cell.angle_alpha   90.00
_cell.angle_beta   90.00
_cell.angle_gamma   90.00
#
_symmetry.space_group_name_H-M   'P 1'
#
loop_
_entity.id
_entity.type
_entity.pdbx_description
1 polymer ?
#
loop_
_entity_poly.entity_id
_entity_poly.type
_entity_poly.pdbx_seq_one_letter_code
_entity_poly.pdbx_strand_id
1 'polypeptide(L)'
;MTTYIILSIVSGILFGVLDGLIHANPAAVRLFEVFKPISRTGINVTAGLVIDLVYGFLLAGLFLLLHPALPGSSGLVKGLSFGVITWFLRVAMGVISQWMMYTVPLNTLFYSLFTGLGEMLILGILYGLFLHPA
;
A
#
# COMPACT_ATOMS: atom_id res chain seq x y z
N MET A 1 -2.37 -13.25 19.29
CA MET A 1 -3.68 -12.79 18.76
C MET A 1 -3.93 -11.30 19.00
N THR A 2 -3.81 -10.78 20.22
CA THR A 2 -4.03 -9.36 20.51
C THR A 2 -3.14 -8.42 19.68
N THR A 3 -1.84 -8.70 19.59
CA THR A 3 -0.89 -7.91 18.77
C THR A 3 -1.30 -7.89 17.29
N TYR A 4 -1.75 -9.02 16.76
CA TYR A 4 -2.20 -9.12 15.37
C TYR A 4 -3.42 -8.22 15.10
N ILE A 5 -4.43 -8.25 15.98
CA ILE A 5 -5.63 -7.41 15.83
C ILE A 5 -5.26 -5.93 15.92
N ILE A 6 -4.48 -5.53 16.93
CA ILE A 6 -4.06 -4.14 17.11
C ILE A 6 -3.29 -3.65 15.88
N LEU A 7 -2.28 -4.41 15.43
CA LEU A 7 -1.48 -3.98 14.29
C LEU A 7 -2.24 -3.99 12.98
N SER A 8 -3.23 -4.87 12.81
CA SER A 8 -4.10 -4.87 11.63
C SER A 8 -4.97 -3.61 11.56
N ILE A 9 -5.49 -3.16 12.70
CA ILE A 9 -6.26 -1.91 12.79
C ILE A 9 -5.34 -0.71 12.55
N VAL A 10 -4.19 -0.66 13.22
CA VAL A 10 -3.21 0.43 13.08
C VAL A 10 -2.71 0.52 11.64
N SER A 11 -2.39 -0.62 11.01
CA SER A 11 -1.93 -0.63 9.62
C SER A 11 -3.02 -0.21 8.65
N GLY A 12 -4.28 -0.64 8.86
CA GLY A 12 -5.40 -0.20 8.03
C GLY A 12 -5.69 1.30 8.15
N ILE A 13 -5.63 1.86 9.36
CA ILE A 13 -5.75 3.31 9.56
C ILE A 13 -4.59 4.03 8.87
N LEU A 14 -3.36 3.53 9.04
CA LEU A 14 -2.18 4.09 8.40
C LEU A 14 -2.30 4.03 6.86
N PHE A 15 -2.87 2.95 6.33
CA PHE A 15 -3.17 2.77 4.92
C PHE A 15 -4.06 3.91 4.40
N GLY A 16 -5.22 4.11 5.00
CA GLY A 16 -6.15 5.17 4.58
C GLY A 16 -5.61 6.59 4.77
N VAL A 17 -4.79 6.82 5.81
CA VAL A 17 -4.10 8.10 5.99
C VAL A 17 -3.09 8.35 4.87
N LEU A 18 -2.27 7.35 4.54
CA LEU A 18 -1.29 7.45 3.46
C LEU A 18 -1.98 7.66 2.11
N ASP A 19 -3.04 6.90 1.81
CA ASP A 19 -3.85 7.08 0.60
C ASP A 19 -4.40 8.50 0.51
N GLY A 20 -4.96 9.02 1.60
CA GLY A 20 -5.43 10.40 1.68
C GLY A 20 -4.33 11.41 1.39
N LEU A 21 -3.15 11.27 2.01
CA LEU A 21 -2.03 12.18 1.81
C LEU A 21 -1.44 12.11 0.38
N ILE A 22 -1.34 10.91 -0.18
CA ILE A 22 -0.80 10.65 -1.51
C ILE A 22 -1.75 11.12 -2.60
N HIS A 23 -3.06 10.95 -2.43
CA HIS A 23 -4.02 11.26 -3.51
C HIS A 23 -4.72 12.60 -3.37
N ALA A 24 -4.84 13.18 -2.16
CA ALA A 24 -5.53 14.46 -1.96
C ALA A 24 -4.63 15.69 -2.11
N ASN A 25 -3.30 15.54 -2.23
CA ASN A 25 -2.43 16.69 -2.39
C ASN A 25 -2.58 17.34 -3.79
N PRO A 26 -2.34 18.67 -3.93
CA PRO A 26 -2.58 19.38 -5.19
C PRO A 26 -1.77 18.87 -6.38
N ALA A 27 -0.57 18.32 -6.14
CA ALA A 27 0.26 17.77 -7.21
C ALA A 27 -0.34 16.47 -7.75
N ALA A 28 -0.76 15.57 -6.87
CA ALA A 28 -1.43 14.33 -7.24
C ALA A 28 -2.73 14.61 -8.00
N VAL A 29 -3.59 15.51 -7.51
CA VAL A 29 -4.85 15.84 -8.18
C VAL A 29 -4.62 16.25 -9.64
N ARG A 30 -3.62 17.08 -9.91
CA ARG A 30 -3.24 17.49 -11.28
C ARG A 30 -2.73 16.31 -12.12
N LEU A 31 -1.86 15.47 -11.54
CA LEU A 31 -1.29 14.31 -12.25
C LEU A 31 -2.35 13.25 -12.60
N PHE A 32 -3.37 13.09 -11.76
CA PHE A 32 -4.45 12.12 -11.95
C PHE A 32 -5.66 12.66 -12.74
N GLU A 33 -5.63 13.91 -13.23
CA GLU A 33 -6.71 14.47 -14.08
C GLU A 33 -6.98 13.64 -15.34
N VAL A 34 -5.97 12.92 -15.86
CA VAL A 34 -6.11 12.00 -17.00
C VAL A 34 -7.19 10.95 -16.79
N PHE A 35 -7.47 10.56 -15.54
CA PHE A 35 -8.49 9.56 -15.22
C PHE A 35 -9.89 10.15 -15.01
N LYS A 36 -10.03 11.48 -15.00
CA LYS A 36 -11.33 12.16 -14.79
C LYS A 36 -12.48 11.63 -15.67
N PRO A 37 -12.29 11.24 -16.94
CA PRO A 37 -13.37 10.70 -17.76
C PRO A 37 -13.96 9.37 -17.25
N ILE A 38 -13.17 8.57 -16.51
CA ILE A 38 -13.58 7.26 -15.97
C ILE A 38 -13.78 7.26 -14.46
N SER A 39 -13.35 8.33 -13.77
CA SER A 39 -13.50 8.48 -12.32
C SER A 39 -14.96 8.66 -11.92
N ARG A 40 -15.34 8.05 -10.79
CA ARG A 40 -16.65 8.30 -10.17
C ARG A 40 -16.71 9.75 -9.68
N THR A 41 -17.89 10.37 -9.80
CA THR A 41 -18.13 11.76 -9.41
C THR A 41 -18.23 11.97 -7.90
N GLY A 42 -18.53 10.91 -7.14
CA GLY A 42 -18.65 10.95 -5.69
C GLY A 42 -17.63 10.04 -4.99
N ILE A 43 -17.06 10.54 -3.90
CA ILE A 43 -16.15 9.79 -3.04
C ILE A 43 -16.95 9.16 -1.89
N ASN A 44 -16.89 7.83 -1.76
CA ASN A 44 -17.46 7.12 -0.61
C ASN A 44 -16.35 6.88 0.43
N VAL A 45 -16.19 7.84 1.34
CA VAL A 45 -15.14 7.82 2.38
C VAL A 45 -15.29 6.61 3.31
N THR A 46 -16.53 6.26 3.69
CA THR A 46 -16.79 5.12 4.57
C THR A 46 -16.38 3.80 3.92
N ALA A 47 -16.70 3.61 2.64
CA ALA A 47 -16.28 2.42 1.91
C ALA A 47 -14.75 2.33 1.78
N GLY A 48 -14.08 3.46 1.49
CA GLY A 48 -12.61 3.53 1.46
C GLY A 48 -11.99 3.08 2.78
N LEU A 49 -12.43 3.68 3.90
CA LEU A 49 -11.94 3.33 5.23
C LEU A 49 -12.14 1.85 5.58
N VAL A 50 -13.30 1.27 5.25
CA VAL A 50 -13.55 -0.16 5.49
C VAL A 50 -12.62 -1.03 4.66
N ILE A 51 -12.39 -0.67 3.40
CA ILE A 51 -11.45 -1.38 2.52
C ILE A 51 -10.04 -1.32 3.10
N ASP A 52 -9.58 -0.15 3.54
CA ASP A 52 -8.25 0.04 4.12
C ASP A 52 -8.06 -0.81 5.39
N LEU A 53 -9.07 -0.85 6.26
CA LEU A 53 -9.06 -1.73 7.43
C LEU A 53 -8.95 -3.20 7.04
N VAL A 54 -9.74 -3.66 6.06
CA VAL A 54 -9.66 -5.04 5.56
C VAL A 54 -8.26 -5.34 5.01
N TYR A 55 -7.67 -4.42 4.22
CA TYR A 55 -6.30 -4.57 3.74
C TYR A 55 -5.28 -4.63 4.88
N GLY A 56 -5.48 -3.87 5.97
CA GLY A 56 -4.66 -3.95 7.17
C GLY A 56 -4.59 -5.37 7.75
N PHE A 57 -5.74 -6.03 7.91
CA PHE A 57 -5.82 -7.43 8.37
C PHE A 57 -5.20 -8.42 7.39
N LEU A 58 -5.47 -8.26 6.09
CA LEU A 58 -4.96 -9.15 5.05
C LEU A 58 -3.44 -9.07 4.95
N LEU A 59 -2.87 -7.86 4.92
CA LEU A 59 -1.43 -7.67 4.81
C LEU A 59 -0.69 -8.13 6.07
N ALA A 60 -1.21 -7.84 7.26
CA ALA A 60 -0.63 -8.37 8.50
C ALA A 60 -0.67 -9.91 8.53
N GLY A 61 -1.75 -10.52 8.04
CA GLY A 61 -1.90 -11.98 7.98
C GLY A 61 -0.92 -12.60 6.97
N LEU A 62 -0.82 -12.01 5.79
CA LEU A 62 0.15 -12.41 4.75
C LEU A 62 1.59 -12.26 5.24
N PHE A 63 1.92 -11.21 5.98
CA PHE A 63 3.24 -11.04 6.55
C PHE A 63 3.59 -12.20 7.50
N LEU A 64 2.70 -12.55 8.43
CA LEU A 64 2.93 -13.68 9.34
C LEU A 64 3.07 -15.01 8.59
N LEU A 65 2.20 -15.24 7.59
CA LEU A 65 2.22 -16.46 6.79
C LEU A 65 3.54 -16.62 6.03
N LEU A 66 4.05 -15.53 5.46
CA LEU A 66 5.28 -15.51 4.68
C LEU A 66 6.53 -15.32 5.53
N HIS A 67 6.41 -14.91 6.80
CA HIS A 67 7.53 -14.55 7.68
C HIS A 67 8.66 -15.59 7.73
N PRO A 68 8.40 -16.91 7.78
CA PRO A 68 9.46 -17.91 7.78
C PRO A 68 10.29 -17.92 6.48
N ALA A 69 9.66 -17.60 5.35
CA ALA A 69 10.26 -17.61 4.03
C ALA A 69 10.84 -16.25 3.59
N LEU A 70 10.50 -15.17 4.30
CA LEU A 70 11.01 -13.84 3.98
C LEU A 70 12.53 -13.75 4.20
N PRO A 71 13.27 -13.17 3.25
CA PRO A 71 14.71 -12.99 3.40
C PRO A 71 15.03 -11.96 4.49
N GLY A 72 16.02 -12.29 5.33
CA GLY A 72 16.51 -11.45 6.41
C GLY A 72 16.66 -12.18 7.73
N SER A 73 17.66 -11.76 8.52
CA SER A 73 17.91 -12.29 9.88
C SER A 73 17.14 -11.55 10.98
N SER A 74 16.68 -10.33 10.71
CA SER A 74 15.92 -9.51 11.67
C SER A 74 14.50 -9.21 11.18
N GLY A 75 13.58 -8.93 12.11
CA GLY A 75 12.20 -8.56 11.80
C GLY A 75 12.11 -7.36 10.86
N LEU A 76 12.95 -6.33 11.07
CA LEU A 76 13.00 -5.14 10.21
C LEU A 76 13.39 -5.49 8.76
N VAL A 77 14.42 -6.32 8.55
CA VAL A 77 14.84 -6.72 7.20
C VAL A 77 13.75 -7.54 6.53
N LYS A 78 13.08 -8.43 7.26
CA LYS A 78 11.92 -9.18 6.75
C LYS A 78 10.76 -8.24 6.40
N GLY A 79 10.51 -7.22 7.21
CA GLY A 79 9.55 -6.15 6.96
C GLY A 79 9.81 -5.41 5.66
N LEU A 80 11.05 -4.97 5.45
CA LEU A 80 11.48 -4.32 4.21
C LEU A 80 11.35 -5.25 3.00
N SER A 81 11.80 -6.50 3.13
CA SER A 81 11.67 -7.52 2.08
C SER A 81 10.22 -7.73 1.68
N PHE A 82 9.32 -7.86 2.66
CA PHE A 82 7.89 -7.97 2.41
C PHE A 82 7.31 -6.72 1.73
N GLY A 83 7.70 -5.53 2.19
CA GLY A 83 7.28 -4.26 1.60
C GLY A 83 7.67 -4.16 0.12
N VAL A 84 8.91 -4.51 -0.22
CA VAL A 84 9.40 -4.51 -1.62
C VAL A 84 8.67 -5.54 -2.48
N ILE A 85 8.48 -6.77 -1.98
CA ILE A 85 7.76 -7.81 -2.71
C ILE A 85 6.31 -7.38 -2.98
N THR A 86 5.63 -6.90 -1.95
CA THR A 86 4.22 -6.48 -2.04
C THR A 86 4.07 -5.26 -2.94
N TRP A 87 4.98 -4.29 -2.84
CA TRP A 87 5.05 -3.16 -3.75
C TRP A 87 5.21 -3.60 -5.20
N PHE A 88 6.13 -4.53 -5.48
CA PHE A 88 6.35 -5.01 -6.83
C PHE A 88 5.07 -5.67 -7.40
N LEU A 89 4.51 -6.62 -6.65
CA LEU A 89 3.35 -7.39 -7.09
C LEU A 89 2.07 -6.56 -7.22
N ARG A 90 1.89 -5.54 -6.37
CA ARG A 90 0.69 -4.70 -6.35
C ARG A 90 0.85 -3.44 -7.21
N VAL A 91 1.88 -2.65 -6.94
CA VAL A 91 2.04 -1.29 -7.49
C VAL A 91 2.78 -1.34 -8.82
N ALA A 92 3.97 -1.94 -8.85
CA ALA A 92 4.78 -1.93 -10.07
C ALA A 92 4.07 -2.64 -11.23
N MET A 93 3.47 -3.81 -10.98
CA MET A 93 2.65 -4.51 -11.98
C MET A 93 1.45 -3.66 -12.45
N GLY A 94 0.76 -2.97 -11.54
CA GLY A 94 -0.35 -2.09 -11.88
C GLY A 94 0.08 -0.91 -12.76
N VAL A 95 1.20 -0.25 -12.42
CA VAL A 95 1.77 0.87 -13.18
C VAL A 95 2.20 0.41 -14.58
N ILE A 96 2.88 -0.74 -14.70
CA ILE A 96 3.28 -1.30 -16.00
C ILE A 96 2.05 -1.63 -16.85
N SER A 97 1.04 -2.25 -16.26
CA SER A 97 -0.22 -2.54 -16.95
C SER A 97 -0.89 -1.26 -17.45
N GLN A 98 -0.96 -0.20 -16.63
CA GLN A 98 -1.51 1.08 -17.05
C GLN A 98 -0.72 1.73 -18.18
N TRP A 99 0.61 1.66 -18.12
CA TRP A 99 1.49 2.17 -19.18
C TRP A 99 1.27 1.47 -20.52
N MET A 100 1.01 0.15 -20.51
CA MET A 100 0.77 -0.62 -21.72
C MET A 100 -0.66 -0.45 -22.27
N MET A 101 -1.65 -0.28 -21.39
CA MET A 101 -3.08 -0.28 -21.77
C MET A 101 -3.65 1.11 -22.04
N TYR A 102 -3.10 2.16 -21.44
CA TYR A 102 -3.69 3.50 -21.44
C TYR A 102 -2.66 4.57 -21.77
N THR A 103 -3.13 5.69 -22.33
CA THR A 103 -2.30 6.88 -22.60
C THR A 103 -2.14 7.71 -21.34
N VAL A 104 -1.45 7.16 -20.32
CA VAL A 104 -1.18 7.83 -19.05
C VAL A 104 0.17 8.55 -19.13
N PRO A 105 0.27 9.83 -18.71
CA PRO A 105 1.54 10.54 -18.65
C PRO A 105 2.56 9.81 -17.77
N LEU A 106 3.81 9.74 -18.23
CA LEU A 106 4.91 9.10 -17.48
C LEU A 106 5.07 9.67 -16.07
N ASN A 107 4.85 10.97 -15.88
CA ASN A 107 4.93 11.61 -14.57
C ASN A 107 3.92 11.04 -13.57
N THR A 108 2.70 10.71 -14.02
CA THR A 108 1.66 10.09 -13.18
C THR A 108 2.03 8.66 -12.82
N LEU A 109 2.64 7.92 -13.77
CA LEU A 109 3.13 6.56 -13.54
C LEU A 109 4.29 6.54 -12.53
N PHE A 110 5.29 7.42 -12.69
CA PHE A 110 6.38 7.56 -11.73
C PHE A 110 5.89 7.97 -10.36
N TYR A 111 4.97 8.93 -10.29
CA TYR A 111 4.37 9.35 -9.03
C TYR A 111 3.72 8.16 -8.30
N SER A 112 2.88 7.40 -9.01
CA SER A 112 2.20 6.21 -8.46
C SER A 112 3.20 5.14 -8.00
N LEU A 113 4.25 4.92 -8.79
CA LEU A 113 5.29 3.93 -8.51
C LEU A 113 6.05 4.26 -7.21
N PHE A 114 6.50 5.50 -7.05
CA PHE A 114 7.30 5.92 -5.91
C PHE A 114 6.47 6.14 -4.64
N THR A 115 5.27 6.68 -4.76
CA THR A 115 4.39 6.86 -3.60
C THR A 115 3.92 5.52 -3.06
N GLY A 116 3.52 4.59 -3.93
CA GLY A 116 3.21 3.22 -3.53
C GLY A 116 4.42 2.46 -2.96
N LEU A 117 5.65 2.78 -3.38
CA LEU A 117 6.86 2.23 -2.75
C LEU A 117 6.98 2.72 -1.31
N GLY A 118 6.89 4.03 -1.10
CA GLY A 118 6.97 4.63 0.24
C GLY A 118 5.94 4.04 1.19
N GLU A 119 4.68 3.93 0.74
CA GLU A 119 3.59 3.36 1.51
C GLU A 119 3.86 1.90 1.93
N MET A 120 4.25 1.05 0.98
CA MET A 120 4.54 -0.36 1.25
C MET A 120 5.76 -0.57 2.15
N LEU A 121 6.78 0.30 2.04
CA LEU A 121 7.93 0.26 2.95
C LEU A 121 7.54 0.68 4.36
N ILE A 122 6.73 1.73 4.53
CA ILE A 122 6.25 2.17 5.84
C ILE A 122 5.47 1.05 6.53
N LEU A 123 4.56 0.39 5.80
CA LEU A 123 3.78 -0.74 6.32
C LEU A 123 4.67 -1.96 6.61
N GLY A 124 5.60 -2.26 5.71
CA GLY A 124 6.58 -3.34 5.89
C GLY A 124 7.41 -3.14 7.15
N ILE A 125 7.89 -1.92 7.41
CA ILE A 125 8.62 -1.56 8.63
C ILE A 125 7.73 -1.73 9.86
N LEU A 126 6.49 -1.25 9.82
CA LEU A 126 5.53 -1.42 10.93
C LEU A 126 5.36 -2.92 11.27
N TYR A 127 5.16 -3.78 10.27
CA TYR A 127 5.03 -5.22 10.51
C TYR A 127 6.33 -5.83 11.01
N GLY A 128 7.47 -5.52 10.38
CA GLY A 128 8.77 -6.07 10.77
C GLY A 128 9.21 -5.70 12.18
N LEU A 129 8.79 -4.54 12.69
CA LEU A 129 9.13 -4.08 14.04
C LEU A 129 8.23 -4.66 15.12
N PHE A 130 6.94 -4.86 14.83
CA PHE A 130 5.94 -5.11 15.88
C PHE A 130 5.20 -6.45 15.72
N LEU A 131 5.19 -7.06 14.53
CA LEU A 131 4.49 -8.31 14.24
C LEU A 131 5.49 -9.47 14.17
N HIS A 132 5.56 -10.27 15.23
CA HIS A 132 6.40 -11.46 15.28
C HIS A 132 5.54 -12.74 15.29
N PRO A 133 5.97 -13.81 14.61
CA PRO A 133 5.34 -15.12 14.79
C PRO A 133 5.51 -15.56 16.25
N ALA A 134 4.47 -16.18 16.79
CA ALA A 134 4.50 -16.79 18.12
C ALA A 134 5.35 -18.06 18.13
#